data_AF-A0A7J2JPY4-F1
#
_entry.id   AF-A0A7J2JPY4-F1
#
_cell.length_a   1.000
_cell.length_b   1.000
_cell.length_c   1.000
_cell.angle_alpha   90.00
_cell.angle_beta   90.00
_cell.angle_gamma   90.00
#
_symmetry.space_group_name_H-M   'P 1'
#
loop_
_entity.id
_entity.type
_entity.pdbx_description
1 polymer ?
#
loop_
_entity_poly.entity_id
_entity_poly.type
_entity_poly.pdbx_seq_one_letter_code
_entity_poly.pdbx_strand_id
1 'polypeptide(L)'
;MEDLPHNLEVEVEVKLLKDGKVILDKLTADLLRALSVTGSLLAAAKSVEVPYSRAWRAITSLERKIGHPVIIPRRGGRYGGGSSLTDVGRELLAYYTKVERKFAPKVRDLTIKGFERPDLAVMGSHDFLLEGILKDLARRGFRVEEHWIG
;
A
#
# COMPACT_ATOMS: atom_id res chain seq x y z
N MET A 1 24.00 -19.69 9.18
CA MET A 1 22.60 -19.36 9.51
C MET A 1 22.35 -18.03 8.84
N GLU A 2 21.74 -18.05 7.66
CA GLU A 2 21.41 -16.79 6.97
C GLU A 2 19.96 -16.52 7.32
N ASP A 3 19.80 -15.78 8.41
CA ASP A 3 18.49 -15.41 8.91
C ASP A 3 17.78 -14.53 7.87
N LEU A 4 16.46 -14.70 7.77
CA LEU A 4 15.61 -13.73 7.07
C LEU A 4 15.90 -12.32 7.61
N PRO A 5 15.81 -11.26 6.79
CA PRO A 5 16.11 -9.91 7.23
C PRO A 5 15.25 -9.56 8.46
N HIS A 6 15.91 -9.35 9.60
CA HIS A 6 15.27 -9.00 10.87
C HIS A 6 14.83 -7.52 10.93
N ASN A 7 15.17 -6.74 9.91
CA ASN A 7 14.94 -5.29 9.82
C ASN A 7 13.86 -4.94 8.79
N LEU A 8 12.71 -5.62 8.82
CA LEU A 8 11.60 -5.30 7.93
C LEU A 8 10.93 -3.99 8.36
N GLU A 9 10.85 -3.04 7.44
CA GLU A 9 9.98 -1.89 7.56
C GLU A 9 8.59 -2.23 7.00
N VAL A 10 7.56 -2.02 7.80
CA VAL A 10 6.17 -2.26 7.39
C VAL A 10 5.51 -0.93 7.05
N GLU A 11 5.12 -0.76 5.79
CA GLU A 11 4.27 0.35 5.34
C GLU A 11 2.82 -0.14 5.17
N VAL A 12 1.88 0.61 5.73
CA VAL A 12 0.43 0.35 5.57
C VAL A 12 -0.16 1.42 4.67
N GLU A 13 -0.71 1.00 3.53
CA GLU A 13 -1.42 1.90 2.61
C GLU A 13 -2.94 1.75 2.78
N VAL A 14 -3.63 2.87 3.05
CA VAL A 14 -5.10 2.89 3.16
C VAL A 14 -5.71 3.30 1.82
N LYS A 15 -6.75 2.56 1.40
CA LYS A 15 -7.57 2.89 0.22
C LYS A 15 -9.04 2.83 0.61
N LEU A 16 -9.80 3.88 0.27
CA LEU A 16 -11.25 3.88 0.41
C LEU A 16 -11.88 3.33 -0.87
N LEU A 17 -12.80 2.38 -0.72
CA LEU A 17 -13.51 1.76 -1.83
C LEU A 17 -15.00 2.05 -1.74
N LYS A 18 -15.64 2.15 -2.91
CA LYS A 18 -17.10 2.15 -3.09
C LYS A 18 -17.42 1.19 -4.22
N ASP A 19 -18.34 0.26 -4.00
CA ASP A 19 -18.75 -0.75 -4.98
C ASP A 19 -17.56 -1.53 -5.58
N GLY A 20 -16.59 -1.91 -4.74
CA GLY A 20 -15.37 -2.62 -5.15
C GLY A 20 -14.33 -1.77 -5.90
N LYS A 21 -14.58 -0.46 -6.11
CA LYS A 21 -13.67 0.44 -6.82
C LYS A 21 -13.01 1.42 -5.85
N VAL A 22 -11.70 1.60 -5.97
CA VAL A 22 -10.96 2.61 -5.19
C VAL A 22 -11.48 4.00 -5.55
N ILE A 23 -11.99 4.73 -4.57
CA ILE A 23 -12.44 6.11 -4.73
C ILE A 23 -11.37 7.09 -4.30
N LEU A 24 -10.63 6.80 -3.21
CA LEU A 24 -9.62 7.66 -2.63
C LEU A 24 -8.44 6.81 -2.15
N ASP A 25 -7.26 7.17 -2.60
CA ASP A 25 -5.97 6.57 -2.27
C ASP A 25 -5.05 7.59 -1.58
N LYS A 26 -3.83 7.15 -1.20
CA LYS A 26 -2.81 7.98 -0.55
C LYS A 26 -2.54 9.27 -1.32
N LEU A 27 -2.30 9.17 -2.64
CA LEU A 27 -2.04 10.33 -3.48
C LEU A 27 -3.19 11.35 -3.43
N THR A 28 -4.42 10.88 -3.58
CA THR A 28 -5.59 11.77 -3.59
C THR A 28 -5.79 12.41 -2.21
N ALA A 29 -5.59 11.66 -1.12
CA ALA A 29 -5.61 12.20 0.24
C ALA A 29 -4.55 13.28 0.45
N ASP A 30 -3.32 13.03 0.01
CA ASP A 30 -2.20 13.97 0.11
C ASP A 30 -2.48 15.26 -0.65
N LEU A 31 -3.07 15.17 -1.85
CA LEU A 31 -3.51 16.33 -2.62
C LEU A 31 -4.60 17.13 -1.90
N LEU A 32 -5.61 16.49 -1.32
CA LEU A 32 -6.65 17.18 -0.54
C LEU A 32 -6.05 17.86 0.70
N ARG A 33 -5.12 17.18 1.38
CA ARG A 33 -4.41 17.72 2.56
C ARG A 33 -3.57 18.93 2.17
N ALA A 34 -2.76 18.83 1.12
CA ALA A 34 -1.94 19.94 0.63
C ALA A 34 -2.80 21.10 0.10
N LEU A 35 -3.92 20.82 -0.57
CA LEU A 35 -4.86 21.85 -1.03
C LEU A 35 -5.51 22.60 0.14
N SER A 36 -5.83 21.90 1.23
CA SER A 36 -6.37 22.52 2.46
C SER A 36 -5.44 23.58 3.07
N VAL A 37 -4.11 23.41 2.89
CA VAL A 37 -3.09 24.33 3.39
C VAL A 37 -2.76 25.41 2.36
N THR A 38 -2.57 25.01 1.10
CA THR A 38 -2.06 25.89 0.03
C THR A 38 -3.14 26.73 -0.65
N GLY A 39 -4.40 26.32 -0.59
CA GLY A 39 -5.52 27.00 -1.25
C GLY A 39 -5.45 26.98 -2.78
N SER A 40 -4.63 26.11 -3.38
CA SER A 40 -4.49 25.96 -4.83
C SER A 40 -4.11 24.53 -5.19
N LEU A 41 -4.83 23.93 -6.14
CA LEU A 41 -4.50 22.59 -6.63
C LEU A 41 -3.13 22.56 -7.33
N LEU A 42 -2.70 23.66 -7.95
CA LEU A 42 -1.37 23.75 -8.56
C LEU A 42 -0.27 23.72 -7.48
N ALA A 43 -0.45 24.47 -6.40
CA ALA A 43 0.49 24.48 -5.28
C ALA A 43 0.49 23.13 -4.54
N ALA A 44 -0.68 22.52 -4.35
CA ALA A 44 -0.80 21.17 -3.80
C ALA A 44 -0.07 20.13 -4.64
N ALA A 45 -0.25 20.14 -5.97
CA ALA A 45 0.44 19.22 -6.88
C ALA A 45 1.97 19.35 -6.77
N LYS A 46 2.48 20.59 -6.68
CA LYS A 46 3.92 20.84 -6.45
C LYS A 46 4.39 20.31 -5.10
N SER A 47 3.61 20.51 -4.04
CA SER A 47 3.95 20.04 -2.68
C SER A 47 3.95 18.52 -2.56
N VAL A 48 3.15 17.82 -3.36
CA VAL A 48 3.06 16.36 -3.41
C VAL A 48 3.97 15.78 -4.53
N GLU A 49 4.76 16.63 -5.19
CA GLU A 49 5.70 16.26 -6.25
C GLU A 49 5.06 15.48 -7.42
N VAL A 50 3.81 15.84 -7.77
CA VAL A 50 3.10 15.25 -8.92
C VAL A 50 2.81 16.28 -10.00
N PRO A 51 2.81 15.89 -11.29
CA PRO A 51 2.36 16.76 -12.36
C PRO A 51 0.93 17.26 -12.11
N TYR A 52 0.69 18.54 -12.39
CA TYR A 52 -0.64 19.14 -12.22
C TYR A 52 -1.75 18.35 -12.94
N SER A 53 -1.47 17.83 -14.14
CA SER A 53 -2.42 17.00 -14.89
C SER A 53 -2.78 15.70 -14.15
N ARG A 54 -1.84 15.10 -13.41
CA ARG A 54 -2.09 13.92 -12.58
C ARG A 54 -2.96 14.30 -11.37
N ALA A 55 -2.66 15.42 -10.72
CA ALA A 55 -3.47 15.92 -9.62
C ALA A 55 -4.91 16.22 -10.04
N TRP A 56 -5.08 16.91 -11.17
CA TRP A 56 -6.39 17.20 -11.75
C TRP A 56 -7.20 15.93 -12.05
N ARG A 57 -6.57 14.92 -12.67
CA ARG A 57 -7.22 13.63 -12.94
C ARG A 57 -7.62 12.91 -11.65
N ALA A 58 -6.78 12.93 -10.62
CA ALA A 58 -7.09 12.29 -9.34
C ALA A 58 -8.34 12.91 -8.70
N ILE A 59 -8.39 14.24 -8.60
CA ILE A 59 -9.54 14.96 -8.05
C ILE A 59 -10.80 14.75 -8.90
N THR A 60 -10.70 14.91 -10.22
CA THR A 60 -11.87 14.72 -11.11
C THR A 60 -12.41 13.29 -11.04
N SER A 61 -11.51 12.30 -10.95
CA SER A 61 -11.88 10.88 -10.80
C SER A 61 -12.58 10.62 -9.46
N LEU A 62 -12.09 11.22 -8.38
CA LEU A 62 -12.72 11.18 -7.07
C LEU A 62 -14.14 11.76 -7.10
N GLU A 63 -14.29 12.98 -7.61
CA GLU A 63 -15.57 13.68 -7.73
C GLU A 63 -16.57 12.87 -8.57
N ARG A 64 -16.13 12.28 -9.69
CA ARG A 64 -16.98 11.43 -10.53
C ARG A 64 -17.47 10.19 -9.78
N LYS A 65 -16.63 9.56 -8.96
CA LYS A 65 -16.99 8.34 -8.22
C LYS A 65 -17.91 8.63 -7.03
N ILE A 66 -17.76 9.81 -6.42
CA ILE A 66 -18.58 10.25 -5.28
C ILE A 66 -19.88 10.92 -5.73
N GLY A 67 -19.90 11.50 -6.94
CA GLY A 67 -21.04 12.24 -7.49
C GLY A 67 -21.20 13.65 -6.91
N HIS A 68 -20.21 14.16 -6.19
CA HIS A 68 -20.25 15.47 -5.56
C HIS A 68 -18.90 16.20 -5.75
N PRO A 69 -18.90 17.53 -5.89
CA PRO A 69 -17.68 18.32 -5.88
C PRO A 69 -16.95 18.18 -4.53
N VAL A 70 -15.65 17.91 -4.61
CA VAL A 70 -14.73 17.77 -3.48
C VAL A 70 -13.90 19.05 -3.33
N ILE A 71 -13.67 19.75 -4.44
CA ILE A 71 -13.04 21.08 -4.47
C ILE A 71 -13.98 22.10 -5.11
N ILE A 72 -13.82 23.36 -4.72
CA ILE A 72 -14.47 24.50 -5.37
C ILE A 72 -13.44 25.54 -5.80
N PRO A 73 -13.59 26.13 -7.00
CA PRO A 73 -12.73 27.21 -7.43
C PRO A 73 -13.00 28.46 -6.60
N ARG A 74 -11.94 29.12 -6.16
CA ARG A 74 -12.03 30.44 -5.54
C ARG A 74 -11.85 31.49 -6.64
N ARG A 75 -12.85 32.37 -6.83
CA ARG A 75 -12.77 33.47 -7.81
C ARG A 75 -11.48 34.26 -7.58
N GLY A 76 -10.64 34.31 -8.61
CA GLY A 76 -9.34 34.95 -8.57
C GLY A 76 -9.45 36.45 -8.87
N GLY A 77 -8.80 37.26 -8.03
CA GLY A 77 -8.45 38.64 -8.33
C GLY A 77 -7.01 38.73 -8.88
N ARG A 78 -6.37 39.89 -8.69
CA ARG A 78 -5.05 40.27 -9.23
C ARG A 78 -3.87 39.30 -8.97
N TYR A 79 -4.04 38.31 -8.09
CA TYR A 79 -3.01 37.34 -7.68
C TYR A 79 -3.33 35.88 -8.07
N GLY A 80 -4.34 35.65 -8.92
CA GLY A 80 -4.66 34.32 -9.45
C GLY A 80 -5.86 33.63 -8.77
N GLY A 81 -6.45 32.68 -9.48
CA GLY A 81 -7.52 31.81 -9.00
C GLY A 81 -6.98 30.71 -8.07
N GLY A 82 -7.78 30.33 -7.08
CA GLY A 82 -7.44 29.28 -6.11
C GLY A 82 -8.45 28.15 -6.10
N SER A 83 -8.27 27.20 -5.19
CA SER A 83 -9.24 26.14 -4.94
C SER A 83 -9.29 25.83 -3.45
N SER A 84 -10.48 25.59 -2.91
CA SER A 84 -10.69 25.16 -1.53
C SER A 84 -11.50 23.89 -1.47
N LEU A 85 -11.35 23.12 -0.39
CA LEU A 85 -12.19 21.95 -0.14
C LEU A 85 -13.65 22.36 0.09
N THR A 86 -14.57 21.61 -0.50
CA THR A 86 -15.99 21.63 -0.12
C THR A 86 -16.16 20.99 1.26
N ASP A 87 -17.38 21.07 1.81
CA ASP A 87 -17.72 20.34 3.05
C ASP A 87 -17.53 18.83 2.84
N VAL A 88 -17.96 18.31 1.69
CA VAL A 88 -17.76 16.90 1.29
C VAL A 88 -16.26 16.56 1.28
N GLY A 89 -15.42 17.41 0.69
CA GLY A 89 -13.98 17.17 0.65
C GLY A 89 -13.30 17.21 2.01
N ARG A 90 -13.76 18.09 2.90
CA ARG A 90 -13.27 18.17 4.29
C ARG A 90 -13.65 16.93 5.09
N GLU A 91 -14.92 16.51 5.02
CA GLU A 91 -15.39 15.30 5.69
C GLU A 91 -14.68 14.05 5.20
N LEU A 92 -14.50 13.93 3.88
CA LEU A 92 -13.82 12.77 3.29
C LEU A 92 -12.35 12.69 3.70
N LEU A 93 -11.63 13.82 3.68
CA LEU A 93 -10.23 13.88 4.14
C LEU A 93 -10.13 13.57 5.64
N ALA A 94 -11.07 14.07 6.45
CA ALA A 94 -11.12 13.78 7.88
C ALA A 94 -11.38 12.29 8.14
N TYR A 95 -12.30 11.68 7.40
CA TYR A 95 -12.56 10.23 7.49
C TYR A 95 -11.33 9.42 7.10
N TYR A 96 -10.69 9.71 5.97
CA TYR A 96 -9.46 9.04 5.55
C TYR A 96 -8.37 9.15 6.61
N THR A 97 -8.14 10.36 7.13
CA THR A 97 -7.10 10.61 8.15
C THR A 97 -7.38 9.85 9.45
N LYS A 98 -8.64 9.70 9.85
CA LYS A 98 -9.02 8.88 11.02
C LYS A 98 -8.70 7.40 10.80
N VAL A 99 -9.00 6.86 9.62
CA VAL A 99 -8.68 5.48 9.25
C VAL A 99 -7.17 5.27 9.19
N GLU A 100 -6.45 6.16 8.50
CA GLU A 100 -5.00 6.16 8.40
C GLU A 100 -4.35 6.13 9.79
N ARG A 101 -4.76 7.02 10.71
CA ARG A 101 -4.24 7.01 12.09
C ARG A 101 -4.56 5.74 12.88
N LYS A 102 -5.69 5.08 12.58
CA LYS A 102 -6.08 3.84 13.25
C LYS A 102 -5.22 2.65 12.80
N PHE A 103 -4.81 2.62 11.53
CA PHE A 103 -4.12 1.49 10.92
C PHE A 103 -2.64 1.76 10.56
N ALA A 104 -2.15 2.98 10.79
CA ALA A 104 -0.74 3.33 10.72
C ALA A 104 0.04 3.30 12.06
N PRO A 105 -0.37 2.63 13.17
CA PRO A 105 0.59 2.42 14.24
C PRO A 105 1.72 1.57 13.67
N LYS A 106 2.96 1.90 14.07
CA LYS A 106 4.14 1.12 13.72
C LYS A 106 3.83 -0.34 14.03
N VAL A 107 3.70 -1.14 12.99
CA VAL A 107 3.57 -2.59 13.11
C VAL A 107 4.93 -3.08 13.61
N ARG A 108 5.09 -3.04 14.91
CA ARG A 108 6.23 -3.58 15.62
C ARG A 108 5.89 -5.04 15.91
N ASP A 109 6.90 -5.89 15.80
CA ASP A 109 6.83 -7.29 16.21
C ASP A 109 6.06 -8.24 15.27
N LEU A 110 5.92 -7.89 13.97
CA LEU A 110 5.66 -8.91 12.96
C LEU A 110 6.97 -9.56 12.55
N THR A 111 7.32 -10.65 13.22
CA THR A 111 8.37 -11.56 12.75
C THR A 111 7.76 -12.50 11.72
N ILE A 112 8.41 -12.59 10.55
CA ILE A 112 8.20 -13.75 9.69
C ILE A 112 8.65 -14.96 10.52
N LYS A 113 7.77 -15.94 10.74
CA LYS A 113 8.20 -17.20 11.36
C LYS A 113 9.42 -17.69 10.57
N GLY A 114 10.54 -17.87 11.28
CA GLY A 114 11.80 -18.26 10.66
C GLY A 114 11.60 -19.45 9.72
N PHE A 115 12.18 -19.37 8.53
CA PHE A 115 12.28 -20.51 7.65
C PHE A 115 13.37 -21.42 8.21
N GLU A 116 12.99 -22.59 8.71
CA GLU A 116 13.97 -23.61 9.07
C GLU A 116 14.55 -24.19 7.78
N ARG A 117 15.84 -23.91 7.50
CA ARG A 117 16.50 -24.54 6.35
C ARG A 117 16.54 -26.06 6.57
N PRO A 118 16.09 -26.87 5.60
CA PRO A 118 16.34 -28.30 5.65
C PRO A 118 17.86 -28.54 5.58
N ASP A 119 18.29 -29.65 6.17
CA ASP A 119 19.68 -30.10 6.04
C ASP A 119 19.96 -30.61 4.61
N LEU A 120 18.90 -31.06 3.92
CA LEU A 120 18.92 -31.47 2.52
C LEU A 120 17.56 -31.21 1.87
N ALA A 121 17.55 -30.52 0.73
CA ALA A 121 16.38 -30.39 -0.13
C ALA A 121 16.64 -31.09 -1.47
N VAL A 122 15.72 -31.96 -1.89
CA VAL A 122 15.80 -32.68 -3.17
C VAL A 122 14.63 -32.29 -4.06
N MET A 123 14.95 -31.90 -5.29
CA MET A 123 13.96 -31.57 -6.32
C MET A 123 14.25 -32.39 -7.58
N GLY A 124 13.27 -33.12 -8.08
CA GLY A 124 13.46 -33.97 -9.26
C GLY A 124 12.28 -34.89 -9.53
N SER A 125 12.44 -35.83 -10.46
CA SER A 125 11.45 -36.86 -10.74
C SER A 125 11.43 -37.92 -9.64
N HIS A 126 10.26 -38.50 -9.36
CA HIS A 126 10.13 -39.56 -8.35
C HIS A 126 11.10 -40.73 -8.65
N ASP A 127 11.91 -41.10 -7.65
CA ASP A 127 12.84 -42.24 -7.71
C ASP A 127 12.80 -43.02 -6.39
N PHE A 128 12.47 -44.32 -6.47
CA PHE A 128 12.30 -45.19 -5.30
C PHE A 128 13.60 -45.44 -4.51
N LEU A 129 14.76 -45.45 -5.18
CA LEU A 129 16.05 -45.59 -4.50
C LEU A 129 16.36 -44.31 -3.73
N LEU A 130 16.15 -43.16 -4.37
CA LEU A 130 16.36 -41.87 -3.74
C LEU A 130 15.43 -41.68 -2.54
N GLU A 131 14.15 -42.01 -2.67
CA GLU A 131 13.18 -41.99 -1.56
C GLU A 131 13.67 -42.85 -0.36
N GLY A 132 14.23 -44.03 -0.62
CA GLY A 132 14.80 -44.90 0.41
C GLY A 132 15.98 -44.25 1.16
N ILE A 133 16.88 -43.59 0.43
CA ILE A 133 18.03 -42.86 0.98
C ILE A 133 17.55 -41.67 1.82
N LEU A 134 16.59 -40.91 1.31
CA LEU A 134 16.06 -39.72 1.98
C LEU A 134 15.35 -40.09 3.29
N LYS A 135 14.59 -41.20 3.30
CA LYS A 135 13.99 -41.75 4.53
C LYS A 135 15.03 -42.21 5.55
N ASP A 136 16.16 -42.79 5.12
CA ASP A 136 17.24 -43.16 6.04
C ASP A 136 17.90 -41.95 6.68
N LEU A 137 18.18 -40.91 5.88
CA LEU A 137 18.69 -39.64 6.37
C LEU A 137 17.72 -39.00 7.37
N ALA A 138 16.41 -39.01 7.08
CA ALA A 138 15.39 -38.53 8.01
C ALA A 138 15.39 -39.30 9.34
N ARG A 139 15.50 -40.64 9.30
CA ARG A 139 15.60 -41.47 10.53
C ARG A 139 16.85 -41.16 11.35
N ARG A 140 17.93 -40.69 10.71
CA ARG A 140 19.19 -40.29 11.36
C ARG A 140 19.14 -38.86 11.90
N GLY A 141 18.00 -38.18 11.80
CA GLY A 141 17.75 -36.86 12.37
C GLY A 141 18.00 -35.69 11.43
N PHE A 142 18.28 -35.95 10.14
CA PHE A 142 18.38 -34.88 9.14
C PHE A 142 16.97 -34.40 8.73
N ARG A 143 16.77 -33.10 8.62
CA ARG A 143 15.55 -32.51 8.04
C ARG A 143 15.67 -32.54 6.52
N VAL A 144 14.92 -33.45 5.90
CA VAL A 144 14.92 -33.64 4.45
C VAL A 144 13.61 -33.10 3.88
N GLU A 145 13.70 -32.25 2.86
CA GLU A 145 12.55 -31.80 2.05
C GLU A 145 12.58 -32.48 0.68
N GLU A 146 11.46 -33.08 0.30
CA GLU A 146 11.29 -33.77 -0.98
C GLU A 146 10.26 -33.04 -1.83
N HIS A 147 10.67 -32.56 -3.00
CA HIS A 147 9.78 -31.90 -3.96
C HIS A 147 9.85 -32.63 -5.30
N TRP A 148 8.95 -33.57 -5.50
CA TRP A 148 8.87 -34.31 -6.74
C TRP A 148 8.15 -33.50 -7.82
N ILE A 149 8.85 -33.24 -8.92
CA ILE A 149 8.40 -32.50 -10.11
C ILE A 149 8.37 -33.48 -11.28
N GLY A 150 7.26 -34.23 -11.38
CA GLY A 150 7.06 -35.30 -12.36
C GLY A 150 6.65 -36.59 -11.69
#